data_AF-A0A090WPJ6-F1
#
_entry.id   AF-A0A090WPJ6-F1
#
_cell.length_a   1.000
_cell.length_b   1.000
_cell.length_c   1.000
_cell.angle_alpha   90.00
_cell.angle_beta   90.00
_cell.angle_gamma   90.00
#
_symmetry.space_group_name_H-M   'P 1'
#
loop_
_entity.id
_entity.type
_entity.pdbx_description
1 polymer ?
#
loop_
_entity_poly.entity_id
_entity_poly.type
_entity_poly.pdbx_seq_one_letter_code
_entity_poly.pdbx_strand_id
1 'polypeptide(L)'
;MSNDIRIKKGLDIKLIGEADKTVEQAIISNYYTIRPEDFHGVIPKLVAKEGTSVKAGDTLFFDKSQESVMFASPVSGKVIEVQRGPKRRIDAIKIEADKSQVYADLAAFDLNSATAESVKAHLLASGCWPFVKQRHMM
;
A
#
# COMPACT_ATOMS: atom_id res chain seq x y z
N MET A 1 31.52 11.44 9.50
CA MET A 1 30.98 12.06 8.28
C MET A 1 30.89 10.97 7.22
N SER A 2 29.69 10.67 6.72
CA SER A 2 29.46 9.66 5.69
C SER A 2 30.02 10.16 4.36
N ASN A 3 30.94 9.41 3.75
CA ASN A 3 31.43 9.71 2.41
C ASN A 3 30.33 9.38 1.38
N ASP A 4 29.84 10.40 0.68
CA ASP A 4 28.91 10.25 -0.44
C ASP A 4 29.63 9.62 -1.63
N ILE A 5 29.56 8.30 -1.74
CA ILE A 5 30.09 7.56 -2.90
C ILE A 5 29.06 7.63 -4.03
N ARG A 6 29.31 8.49 -5.03
CA ARG A 6 28.51 8.58 -6.26
C ARG A 6 29.06 7.63 -7.33
N ILE A 7 28.45 6.46 -7.46
CA ILE A 7 28.76 5.49 -8.53
C ILE A 7 28.06 5.95 -9.81
N LYS A 8 28.83 6.38 -10.82
CA LYS A 8 28.32 6.86 -12.13
C LYS A 8 28.28 5.80 -13.23
N LYS A 9 28.89 4.63 -13.01
CA LYS A 9 29.01 3.57 -14.01
C LYS A 9 28.21 2.35 -13.57
N GLY A 10 26.94 2.32 -13.93
CA GLY A 10 26.10 1.12 -13.88
C GLY A 10 26.15 0.34 -15.20
N LEU A 11 25.66 -0.89 -15.19
CA LEU A 11 25.45 -1.70 -16.39
C LEU A 11 24.22 -1.17 -17.14
N ASP A 12 24.39 -0.86 -18.43
CA ASP A 12 23.27 -0.48 -19.30
C ASP A 12 22.55 -1.74 -19.82
N ILE A 13 21.30 -1.94 -19.40
CA ILE A 13 20.50 -3.12 -19.77
C ILE A 13 19.73 -2.78 -21.05
N LYS A 14 20.22 -3.28 -22.18
CA LYS A 14 19.61 -3.08 -23.51
C LYS A 14 18.36 -3.95 -23.68
N LEU A 15 17.25 -3.53 -23.09
CA LEU A 15 15.94 -4.17 -23.27
C LEU A 15 15.27 -3.66 -24.55
N ILE A 16 14.69 -4.59 -25.32
CA ILE A 16 13.86 -4.26 -26.48
C ILE A 16 12.42 -4.03 -26.00
N GLY A 17 11.79 -2.93 -26.41
CA GLY A 17 10.42 -2.56 -26.04
C GLY A 17 10.31 -1.38 -25.08
N GLU A 18 11.05 -0.29 -25.33
CA GLU A 18 10.88 0.96 -24.57
C GLU A 18 9.41 1.42 -24.67
N ALA A 19 8.82 1.74 -23.52
CA ALA A 19 7.46 2.27 -23.45
C ALA A 19 7.43 3.68 -24.06
N ASP A 20 6.37 3.99 -24.79
CA ASP A 20 6.15 5.35 -25.28
C ASP A 20 5.94 6.32 -24.10
N LYS A 21 6.42 7.56 -24.25
CA LYS A 21 6.40 8.59 -23.19
C LYS A 21 5.10 9.40 -23.23
N THR A 22 4.04 8.77 -23.69
CA THR A 22 2.70 9.32 -23.84
C THR A 22 1.80 8.77 -22.73
N VAL A 23 0.86 9.61 -22.28
CA VAL A 23 -0.11 9.22 -21.23
C VAL A 23 -1.44 8.97 -21.90
N GLU A 24 -1.93 7.74 -21.83
CA GLU A 24 -3.26 7.37 -22.31
C GLU A 24 -4.14 6.92 -21.14
N GLN A 25 -5.45 7.13 -21.28
CA GLN A 25 -6.40 6.76 -20.24
C GLN A 25 -6.75 5.27 -20.36
N ALA A 26 -6.13 4.46 -19.51
CA ALA A 26 -6.35 3.02 -19.47
C ALA A 26 -7.73 2.67 -18.90
N ILE A 27 -8.22 1.48 -19.29
CA ILE A 27 -9.45 0.90 -18.73
C ILE A 27 -9.21 0.61 -17.24
N ILE A 28 -10.11 1.11 -16.39
CA ILE A 28 -10.05 0.88 -14.95
C ILE A 28 -10.36 -0.60 -14.68
N SER A 29 -9.50 -1.26 -13.92
CA SER A 29 -9.69 -2.66 -13.53
C SER A 29 -10.86 -2.80 -12.55
N ASN A 30 -11.67 -3.83 -12.71
CA ASN A 30 -12.76 -4.13 -11.74
C ASN A 30 -12.24 -4.81 -10.47
N TYR A 31 -11.04 -5.40 -10.52
CA TYR A 31 -10.47 -6.18 -9.44
C TYR A 31 -9.11 -5.65 -9.05
N TYR A 32 -8.92 -5.43 -7.76
CA TYR A 32 -7.66 -5.01 -7.16
C TYR A 32 -7.23 -6.05 -6.14
N THR A 33 -5.93 -6.35 -6.12
CA THR A 33 -5.37 -7.35 -5.21
C THR A 33 -4.22 -6.73 -4.44
N ILE A 34 -4.24 -6.87 -3.12
CA ILE A 34 -3.12 -6.52 -2.26
C ILE A 34 -2.47 -7.79 -1.76
N ARG A 35 -1.14 -7.87 -1.91
CA ARG A 35 -0.36 -8.99 -1.41
C ARG A 35 0.48 -8.53 -0.23
N PRO A 36 0.28 -9.09 0.96
CA PRO A 36 1.14 -8.78 2.10
C PRO A 36 2.63 -9.09 1.85
N GLU A 37 2.94 -10.03 0.96
CA GLU A 37 4.31 -10.40 0.58
C GLU A 37 5.10 -9.26 -0.09
N ASP A 38 4.42 -8.29 -0.71
CA ASP A 38 5.07 -7.11 -1.31
C ASP A 38 5.67 -6.17 -0.23
N PHE A 39 5.31 -6.38 1.04
CA PHE A 39 5.81 -5.64 2.20
C PHE A 39 6.79 -6.50 3.01
N HIS A 40 8.01 -6.01 3.15
CA HIS A 40 9.08 -6.73 3.84
C HIS A 40 8.83 -6.78 5.36
N GLY A 41 8.96 -7.97 5.96
CA GLY A 41 8.91 -8.15 7.41
C GLY A 41 7.51 -8.07 8.04
N VAL A 42 6.45 -7.99 7.24
CA VAL A 42 5.08 -7.81 7.75
C VAL A 42 4.45 -9.16 8.13
N ILE A 43 3.86 -9.24 9.31
CA ILE A 43 3.04 -10.36 9.74
C ILE A 43 1.57 -9.93 9.65
N PRO A 44 0.87 -10.19 8.53
CA PRO A 44 -0.46 -9.66 8.31
C PRO A 44 -1.48 -10.26 9.28
N LYS A 45 -2.25 -9.38 9.93
CA LYS A 45 -3.44 -9.72 10.72
C LYS A 45 -4.66 -9.02 10.14
N LEU A 46 -5.63 -9.81 9.67
CA LEU A 46 -6.80 -9.31 8.97
C LEU A 46 -7.74 -8.55 9.90
N VAL A 47 -8.22 -7.42 9.41
CA VAL A 47 -9.34 -6.65 9.99
C VAL A 47 -10.58 -6.86 9.13
N ALA A 48 -10.44 -6.72 7.82
CA ALA A 48 -11.51 -6.97 6.85
C ALA A 48 -11.66 -8.48 6.59
N LYS A 49 -12.90 -8.96 6.64
CA LYS A 49 -13.26 -10.35 6.28
C LYS A 49 -13.81 -10.39 4.86
N GLU A 50 -13.84 -11.58 4.29
CA GLU A 50 -14.56 -11.83 3.04
C GLU A 50 -16.02 -11.35 3.15
N GLY A 51 -16.50 -10.66 2.14
CA GLY A 51 -17.82 -10.05 2.09
C GLY A 51 -17.93 -8.64 2.69
N THR A 52 -16.87 -8.13 3.33
CA THR A 52 -16.88 -6.78 3.92
C THR A 52 -16.81 -5.71 2.83
N SER A 53 -17.68 -4.71 2.92
CA SER A 53 -17.56 -3.49 2.12
C SER A 53 -16.53 -2.55 2.77
N VAL A 54 -15.61 -2.04 1.97
CA VAL A 54 -14.51 -1.16 2.39
C VAL A 54 -14.52 0.10 1.53
N LYS A 55 -14.14 1.23 2.10
CA LYS A 55 -13.86 2.48 1.39
C LYS A 55 -12.39 2.55 1.02
N ALA A 56 -12.05 3.39 0.04
CA ALA A 56 -10.66 3.73 -0.24
C ALA A 56 -10.07 4.43 1.00
N GLY A 57 -9.01 3.88 1.58
CA GLY A 57 -8.45 4.34 2.85
C GLY A 57 -8.83 3.49 4.08
N ASP A 58 -9.81 2.59 3.98
CA ASP A 58 -10.17 1.71 5.11
C ASP A 58 -9.12 0.62 5.34
N THR A 59 -8.87 0.27 6.60
CA THR A 59 -7.88 -0.74 6.99
C THR A 59 -8.31 -2.15 6.60
N LEU A 60 -7.48 -2.84 5.80
CA LEU A 60 -7.67 -4.23 5.41
C LEU A 60 -6.99 -5.20 6.39
N PHE A 61 -5.74 -4.90 6.72
CA PHE A 61 -4.94 -5.65 7.68
C PHE A 61 -3.93 -4.74 8.37
N PHE A 62 -3.36 -5.19 9.46
CA PHE A 62 -2.25 -4.53 10.14
C PHE A 62 -1.11 -5.51 10.37
N ASP A 63 0.07 -4.98 10.67
CA ASP A 63 1.20 -5.80 11.08
C ASP A 63 1.07 -6.23 12.54
N LYS A 64 1.08 -7.54 12.81
CA LYS A 64 1.06 -8.09 14.16
C LYS A 64 2.27 -7.64 14.98
N SER A 65 3.42 -7.39 14.35
CA SER A 65 4.61 -6.89 15.07
C SER A 65 4.46 -5.44 15.51
N GLN A 66 3.68 -4.65 14.78
CA GLN A 66 3.52 -3.22 15.02
C GLN A 66 2.10 -2.79 14.63
N GLU A 67 1.18 -2.86 15.60
CA GLU A 67 -0.27 -2.72 15.36
C GLU A 67 -0.67 -1.32 14.86
N SER A 68 0.18 -0.31 15.04
CA SER A 68 -0.02 1.03 14.48
C SER A 68 0.16 1.08 12.97
N VAL A 69 0.84 0.11 12.37
CA VAL A 69 1.08 0.04 10.92
C VAL A 69 -0.11 -0.66 10.27
N MET A 70 -1.01 0.17 9.75
CA MET A 70 -2.21 -0.26 9.05
C MET A 70 -1.99 -0.25 7.54
N PHE A 71 -2.62 -1.20 6.85
CA PHE A 71 -2.63 -1.31 5.40
C PHE A 71 -4.04 -1.02 4.89
N ALA A 72 -4.16 0.11 4.20
CA ALA A 72 -5.45 0.60 3.71
C ALA A 72 -5.82 0.02 2.34
N SER A 73 -7.11 0.01 2.03
CA SER A 73 -7.63 -0.34 0.72
C SER A 73 -7.34 0.75 -0.30
N PRO A 74 -6.82 0.41 -1.50
CA PRO A 74 -6.58 1.37 -2.57
C PRO A 74 -7.87 1.83 -3.25
N VAL A 75 -8.94 1.05 -3.14
CA VAL A 75 -10.23 1.30 -3.79
C VAL A 75 -11.38 1.05 -2.83
N SER A 76 -12.52 1.69 -3.10
CA SER A 76 -13.78 1.33 -2.47
C SER A 76 -14.43 0.16 -3.18
N GLY A 77 -15.10 -0.68 -2.40
CA GLY A 77 -15.91 -1.77 -2.90
C GLY A 77 -15.97 -2.91 -1.90
N LYS A 78 -15.87 -4.16 -2.38
CA LYS A 78 -16.12 -5.33 -1.55
C LYS A 78 -14.95 -6.30 -1.57
N VAL A 79 -14.54 -6.79 -0.41
CA VAL A 79 -13.56 -7.88 -0.30
C VAL A 79 -14.24 -9.17 -0.77
N ILE A 80 -13.81 -9.69 -1.92
CA ILE A 80 -14.40 -10.89 -2.51
C ILE A 80 -13.79 -12.14 -1.87
N GLU A 81 -12.45 -12.13 -1.74
CA GLU A 81 -11.69 -13.32 -1.41
C GLU A 81 -10.42 -12.95 -0.64
N VAL A 82 -10.12 -13.74 0.38
CA VAL A 82 -8.85 -13.67 1.09
C VAL A 82 -8.09 -14.97 0.85
N GLN A 83 -7.19 -14.94 -0.11
CA GLN A 83 -6.38 -16.09 -0.50
C GLN A 83 -5.39 -16.43 0.61
N ARG A 84 -5.47 -17.68 1.08
CA ARG A 84 -4.60 -18.22 2.12
C ARG A 84 -3.67 -19.28 1.53
N GLY A 85 -2.37 -19.10 1.74
CA GLY A 85 -1.32 -20.01 1.33
C GLY A 85 -1.02 -21.12 2.33
N PRO A 86 0.08 -21.87 2.09
CA PRO A 86 0.58 -22.89 3.00
C PRO A 86 0.79 -22.33 4.42
N LYS A 87 0.50 -23.14 5.44
CA LYS A 87 0.52 -22.72 6.86
C LYS A 87 -0.43 -21.55 7.20
N ARG A 88 -1.49 -21.34 6.40
CA ARG A 88 -2.49 -20.25 6.59
C ARG A 88 -1.91 -18.84 6.48
N ARG A 89 -0.81 -18.67 5.74
CA ARG A 89 -0.30 -17.34 5.39
C ARG A 89 -1.33 -16.61 4.53
N ILE A 90 -1.45 -15.29 4.68
CA ILE A 90 -2.32 -14.48 3.82
C ILE A 90 -1.49 -14.08 2.61
N ASP A 91 -1.82 -14.65 1.45
CA ASP A 91 -1.05 -14.42 0.22
C ASP A 91 -1.62 -13.22 -0.55
N ALA A 92 -2.95 -13.12 -0.64
CA ALA A 92 -3.61 -12.05 -1.38
C ALA A 92 -5.00 -11.71 -0.82
N ILE A 93 -5.36 -10.43 -0.87
CA ILE A 93 -6.69 -9.91 -0.55
C ILE A 93 -7.25 -9.30 -1.83
N LYS A 94 -8.33 -9.88 -2.36
CA LYS A 94 -8.96 -9.47 -3.61
C LYS A 94 -10.19 -8.63 -3.33
N ILE A 95 -10.28 -7.48 -4.00
CA ILE A 95 -11.30 -6.46 -3.80
C ILE A 95 -11.97 -6.20 -5.15
N GLU A 96 -13.30 -6.28 -5.18
CA GLU A 96 -14.12 -5.76 -6.27
C GLU A 96 -14.23 -4.26 -6.10
N ALA A 97 -13.83 -3.49 -7.10
CA ALA A 97 -13.98 -2.04 -7.08
C ALA A 97 -15.39 -1.62 -7.47
N ASP A 98 -15.94 -0.66 -6.74
CA ASP A 98 -17.18 0.01 -7.13
C ASP A 98 -16.95 0.96 -8.31
N LYS A 99 -18.01 1.18 -9.10
CA LYS A 99 -18.00 2.14 -10.23
C LYS A 99 -17.70 3.57 -9.79
N SER A 100 -18.14 3.93 -8.59
CA SER A 100 -17.87 5.22 -7.97
C SER A 100 -17.03 5.00 -6.73
N GLN A 101 -15.88 5.66 -6.67
CA GLN A 101 -14.96 5.52 -5.56
C GLN A 101 -15.43 6.34 -4.36
N VAL A 102 -15.55 5.68 -3.20
CA VAL A 102 -15.90 6.29 -1.91
C VAL A 102 -14.67 6.28 -1.02
N TYR A 103 -14.25 7.45 -0.58
CA TYR A 103 -13.07 7.60 0.26
C TYR A 103 -13.45 7.60 1.74
N ALA A 104 -12.56 7.08 2.58
CA ALA A 104 -12.61 7.32 4.01
C ALA A 104 -12.30 8.80 4.26
N ASP A 105 -13.14 9.45 5.06
CA ASP A 105 -12.93 10.84 5.45
C ASP A 105 -11.75 10.92 6.42
N LEU A 106 -10.58 11.19 5.86
CA LEU A 106 -9.42 11.66 6.61
C LEU A 106 -9.53 13.18 6.64
N ALA A 107 -9.77 13.73 7.83
CA ALA A 107 -9.93 15.17 8.01
C ALA A 107 -8.81 15.95 7.32
N ALA A 108 -9.16 17.09 6.71
CA ALA A 108 -8.19 17.97 6.06
C ALA A 108 -7.04 18.28 7.03
N PHE A 109 -5.84 17.83 6.66
CA PHE A 109 -4.66 17.94 7.50
C PHE A 109 -3.88 19.18 7.13
N ASP A 110 -3.85 20.18 8.01
CA ASP A 110 -3.07 21.40 7.79
C ASP A 110 -1.59 21.15 8.09
N LEU A 111 -0.79 21.14 7.03
CA LEU A 111 0.65 20.92 7.11
C LEU A 111 1.40 22.09 7.76
N ASN A 112 0.84 23.30 7.78
CA ASN A 112 1.55 24.49 8.29
C ASN A 112 1.63 24.52 9.81
N SER A 113 0.65 23.93 10.48
CA SER A 113 0.55 23.84 11.94
C SER A 113 0.90 22.45 12.49
N ALA A 114 1.21 21.49 11.61
CA ALA A 114 1.43 20.10 11.98
C ALA A 114 2.77 19.87 12.69
N THR A 115 2.72 19.09 13.78
CA THR A 115 3.92 18.54 14.44
C THR A 115 4.34 17.23 13.79
N ALA A 116 5.61 16.84 13.92
CA ALA A 116 6.12 15.57 13.38
C ALA A 116 5.30 14.34 13.86
N GLU A 117 4.85 14.36 15.11
CA GLU A 117 4.00 13.32 15.69
C GLU A 117 2.61 13.27 15.04
N SER A 118 2.00 14.43 14.79
CA SER A 118 0.70 14.52 14.12
C SER A 118 0.76 14.03 12.67
N VAL A 119 1.83 14.36 11.93
CA VAL A 119 2.06 13.86 10.57
C VAL A 119 2.21 12.34 10.58
N LYS A 120 3.01 11.81 11.51
CA LYS A 120 3.20 10.36 11.66
C LYS A 120 1.88 9.65 11.97
N ALA A 121 1.10 10.18 12.91
CA ALA A 121 -0.21 9.63 13.24
C ALA A 121 -1.16 9.64 12.04
N HIS A 122 -1.17 10.73 11.26
CA HIS A 122 -1.99 10.84 10.05
C HIS A 122 -1.57 9.84 8.97
N LEU A 123 -0.26 9.63 8.76
CA LEU A 123 0.26 8.64 7.80
C LEU A 123 -0.03 7.19 8.24
N LEU A 124 -0.02 6.91 9.54
CA LEU A 124 -0.38 5.61 10.10
C LEU A 124 -1.88 5.35 9.94
N ALA A 125 -2.72 6.35 10.21
CA ALA A 125 -4.18 6.24 10.10
C ALA A 125 -4.66 6.11 8.64
N SER A 126 -3.99 6.80 7.70
CA SER A 126 -4.29 6.73 6.27
C SER A 126 -3.76 5.45 5.59
N GLY A 127 -2.95 4.65 6.29
CA GLY A 127 -2.31 3.46 5.73
C GLY A 127 -1.22 3.77 4.69
N CYS A 128 -0.72 5.01 4.64
CA CYS A 128 0.36 5.43 3.74
C CYS A 128 1.77 5.18 4.34
N TRP A 129 1.86 4.96 5.66
CA TRP A 129 3.13 4.68 6.34
C TRP A 129 3.95 3.51 5.76
N PRO A 130 3.35 2.37 5.33
CA PRO A 130 4.11 1.23 4.78
C PRO A 130 4.92 1.53 3.52
N PHE A 131 4.66 2.65 2.83
CA PHE A 131 5.43 3.07 1.66
C PHE A 131 6.77 3.73 2.02
N VAL A 132 6.93 4.17 3.27
CA VAL A 132 8.19 4.76 3.76
C VAL A 132 9.15 3.64 4.15
N LYS A 133 10.09 3.32 3.26
CA LYS A 133 11.08 2.24 3.47
C LYS A 133 12.42 2.81 3.92
N GLN A 134 12.99 2.21 4.97
CA GLN A 134 14.37 2.47 5.37
C GLN A 134 15.31 1.90 4.29
N ARG A 135 16.20 2.75 3.74
CA ARG A 135 17.15 2.39 2.66
C ARG A 135 18.15 1.29 3.05
N HIS A 136 18.28 0.96 4.34
CA HIS A 136 19.20 -0.05 4.84
C HIS A 136 18.43 -1.04 5.72
N MET A 137 17.97 -2.13 5.11
CA MET A 137 17.69 -3.38 5.82
C MET A 137 18.60 -4.43 5.18
N MET A 138 19.65 -4.81 5.91
CA MET A 138 20.30 -6.11 5.71
C MET A 138 19.42 -7.19 6.32
#